data_AF-A0A257NL07-F1
#
_entry.id   AF-A0A257NL07-F1
#
_cell.length_a   1.000
_cell.length_b   1.000
_cell.length_c   1.000
_cell.angle_alpha   90.00
_cell.angle_beta   90.00
_cell.angle_gamma   90.00
#
_symmetry.space_group_name_H-M   'P 1'
#
loop_
_entity.id
_entity.type
_entity.pdbx_description
1 polymer ?
#
loop_
_entity_poly.entity_id
_entity_poly.type
_entity_poly.pdbx_seq_one_letter_code
_entity_poly.pdbx_strand_id
1 'polypeptide(L)'
;MRTTLHLAPALRTGLKRRALDSDTTMTELIRAAISAALQDAAGLAAASMEHRRASSGARTTLDLPRGIHRTLKRLAADEDTSVQALVVTAILWAHQDLA
;
A
#
# COMPACT_ATOMS: atom_id res chain seq x y z
N MET A 1 -2.26 -10.05 -10.36
CA MET A 1 -2.83 -8.87 -11.04
C MET A 1 -1.84 -7.74 -10.90
N ARG A 2 -1.31 -7.25 -12.02
CA ARG A 2 -0.26 -6.22 -12.03
C ARG A 2 -0.85 -4.87 -11.62
N THR A 3 -0.40 -4.36 -10.48
CA THR A 3 -0.86 -3.10 -9.87
C THR A 3 0.28 -2.09 -9.89
N THR A 4 0.01 -0.90 -10.41
CA THR A 4 0.99 0.21 -10.42
C THR A 4 0.65 1.18 -9.30
N LEU A 5 1.66 1.56 -8.53
CA LEU A 5 1.62 2.55 -7.47
C LEU A 5 2.61 3.68 -7.76
N HIS A 6 2.40 4.84 -7.17
CA HIS A 6 3.37 5.93 -7.13
C HIS A 6 3.83 6.11 -5.67
N LEU A 7 5.03 5.63 -5.37
CA LEU A 7 5.57 5.71 -4.00
C LEU A 7 6.57 6.86 -3.91
N ALA A 8 6.54 7.60 -2.81
CA ALA A 8 7.59 8.58 -2.52
C ALA A 8 8.97 7.89 -2.58
N PRO A 9 10.01 8.54 -3.15
CA PRO A 9 11.33 7.91 -3.29
C PRO A 9 11.93 7.43 -1.95
N ALA A 10 11.70 8.17 -0.87
CA ALA A 10 12.11 7.80 0.48
C ALA A 10 11.43 6.50 0.93
N LEU A 11 10.09 6.44 0.86
CA LEU A 11 9.30 5.26 1.22
C LEU A 11 9.72 4.02 0.40
N ARG A 12 9.90 4.18 -0.92
CA ARG A 12 10.38 3.11 -1.79
C ARG A 12 11.78 2.61 -1.41
N THR A 13 12.67 3.51 -1.00
CA THR A 13 14.04 3.16 -0.59
C THR A 13 14.03 2.46 0.77
N GLY A 14 13.23 2.94 1.71
CA GLY A 14 13.00 2.31 3.01
C GLY A 14 12.50 0.88 2.88
N LEU A 15 11.46 0.66 2.07
CA LEU A 15 10.92 -0.66 1.79
C LEU A 15 11.94 -1.62 1.16
N LYS A 16 12.80 -1.11 0.27
CA LYS A 16 13.88 -1.93 -0.33
C LYS A 16 14.90 -2.36 0.71
N ARG A 17 15.34 -1.45 1.58
CA ARG A 17 16.29 -1.78 2.66
C ARG A 17 15.67 -2.80 3.60
N ARG A 18 14.44 -2.56 4.05
CA ARG A 18 13.71 -3.48 4.93
C ARG A 18 13.55 -4.87 4.33
N ALA A 19 13.30 -4.94 3.02
CA ALA A 19 13.20 -6.21 2.30
C ALA A 19 14.54 -6.98 2.32
N LEU A 20 15.67 -6.28 2.10
CA LEU A 20 17.00 -6.87 2.21
C LEU A 20 17.30 -7.34 3.63
N ASP A 21 17.01 -6.51 4.64
CA ASP A 21 17.27 -6.83 6.05
C ASP A 21 16.46 -8.03 6.55
N SER A 22 15.30 -8.29 5.93
CA SER A 22 14.36 -9.35 6.33
C SER A 22 14.36 -10.55 5.36
N ASP A 23 15.36 -10.63 4.47
CA ASP A 23 15.48 -11.65 3.41
C ASP A 23 14.15 -11.92 2.66
N THR A 24 13.51 -10.84 2.22
CA THR A 24 12.22 -10.89 1.53
C THR A 24 12.19 -9.91 0.36
N THR A 25 11.01 -9.75 -0.27
CA THR A 25 10.83 -8.78 -1.35
C THR A 25 9.95 -7.62 -0.90
N MET A 26 10.17 -6.45 -1.51
CA MET A 26 9.28 -5.30 -1.33
C MET A 26 7.81 -5.64 -1.66
N THR A 27 7.57 -6.54 -2.62
CA THR A 27 6.20 -6.98 -2.95
C THR A 27 5.57 -7.74 -1.79
N GLU A 28 6.32 -8.66 -1.16
CA GLU A 28 5.82 -9.42 -0.02
C GLU A 28 5.58 -8.54 1.20
N LEU A 29 6.45 -7.56 1.48
CA LEU A 29 6.22 -6.55 2.52
C LEU A 29 4.92 -5.76 2.27
N ILE A 30 4.73 -5.27 1.05
CA ILE A 30 3.51 -4.52 0.68
C ILE A 30 2.27 -5.42 0.81
N ARG A 31 2.34 -6.69 0.41
CA ARG A 31 1.22 -7.64 0.54
C ARG A 31 0.89 -7.93 2.00
N ALA A 32 1.91 -8.11 2.86
CA ALA A 32 1.72 -8.32 4.28
C ALA A 32 1.07 -7.09 4.93
N ALA A 33 1.57 -5.89 4.62
CA ALA A 33 1.01 -4.62 5.08
C ALA A 33 -0.47 -4.47 4.69
N ILE A 34 -0.80 -4.71 3.41
CA ILE A 34 -2.19 -4.69 2.93
C ILE A 34 -3.06 -5.71 3.69
N SER A 35 -2.56 -6.94 3.85
CA SER A 35 -3.35 -8.01 4.47
C SER A 35 -3.64 -7.73 5.95
N ALA A 36 -2.67 -7.16 6.66
CA ALA A 36 -2.84 -6.70 8.03
C ALA A 36 -3.80 -5.51 8.12
N ALA A 37 -3.64 -4.50 7.26
CA ALA A 37 -4.49 -3.32 7.27
C ALA A 37 -5.95 -3.63 6.90
N LEU A 38 -6.19 -4.61 6.02
CA LEU A 38 -7.54 -5.05 5.67
C LEU A 38 -8.31 -5.73 6.82
N GLN A 39 -7.64 -6.07 7.94
CA GLN A 39 -8.35 -6.50 9.15
C GLN A 39 -9.17 -5.35 9.78
N ASP A 40 -8.78 -4.10 9.56
CA ASP A 40 -9.54 -2.90 9.87
C ASP A 40 -9.76 -2.06 8.60
N ALA A 41 -10.61 -2.59 7.71
CA ALA A 41 -10.89 -1.96 6.42
C ALA A 41 -11.50 -0.55 6.55
N ALA A 42 -12.35 -0.33 7.56
CA ALA A 42 -12.99 0.97 7.78
C ALA A 42 -11.98 2.01 8.26
N GLY A 43 -11.14 1.67 9.23
CA GLY A 43 -10.05 2.54 9.68
C GLY A 43 -9.05 2.83 8.55
N LEU A 44 -8.73 1.81 7.75
CA LEU A 44 -7.83 1.96 6.61
C LEU A 44 -8.38 2.95 5.58
N ALA A 45 -9.67 2.82 5.24
CA ALA A 45 -10.33 3.72 4.31
C ALA A 45 -10.34 5.16 4.83
N ALA A 46 -10.75 5.37 6.09
CA ALA A 46 -10.77 6.69 6.72
C ALA A 46 -9.38 7.35 6.71
N ALA A 47 -8.34 6.63 7.13
CA ALA A 47 -6.97 7.14 7.15
C ALA A 47 -6.41 7.39 5.73
N SER A 48 -6.85 6.61 4.73
CA SER A 48 -6.39 6.79 3.35
C SER A 48 -6.81 8.10 2.70
N MET A 49 -7.81 8.80 3.26
CA MET A 49 -8.31 10.05 2.71
C MET A 49 -7.24 11.14 2.68
N GLU A 50 -6.28 11.13 3.61
CA GLU A 50 -5.12 12.02 3.62
C GLU A 50 -4.27 11.88 2.34
N HIS A 51 -4.20 10.67 1.80
CA HIS A 51 -3.39 10.34 0.62
C HIS A 51 -4.23 10.21 -0.67
N ARG A 52 -5.52 10.51 -0.64
CA ARG A 52 -6.42 10.32 -1.80
C ARG A 52 -5.93 11.01 -3.08
N ARG A 53 -5.30 12.17 -2.94
CA ARG A 53 -4.77 12.98 -4.06
C ARG A 53 -3.26 12.82 -4.26
N ALA A 54 -2.59 11.99 -3.47
CA ALA A 54 -1.16 11.78 -3.56
C ALA A 54 -0.81 10.86 -4.74
N SER A 55 -0.54 11.47 -5.89
CA SER A 55 -0.08 10.77 -7.11
C SER A 55 1.36 11.11 -7.50
N SER A 56 2.08 11.90 -6.70
CA SER A 56 3.50 12.19 -6.94
C SER A 56 4.37 11.09 -6.34
N GLY A 57 5.19 10.45 -7.17
CA GLY A 57 6.08 9.39 -6.71
C GLY A 57 6.67 8.56 -7.83
N ALA A 58 7.70 7.78 -7.49
CA ALA A 58 8.32 6.84 -8.39
C ALA A 58 7.35 5.69 -8.70
N ARG A 59 7.10 5.47 -9.99
CA ARG A 59 6.25 4.39 -10.48
C ARG A 59 6.81 3.05 -10.01
N THR A 60 6.03 2.34 -9.20
CA THR A 60 6.36 1.05 -8.62
C THR A 60 5.30 0.06 -9.04
N THR A 61 5.69 -1.01 -9.70
CA THR A 61 4.75 -2.03 -10.15
C THR A 61 4.98 -3.32 -9.37
N LEU A 62 3.89 -3.89 -8.87
CA LEU A 62 3.91 -5.16 -8.15
C LEU A 62 2.74 -6.03 -8.60
N ASP A 63 2.86 -7.32 -8.37
CA ASP A 63 1.72 -8.22 -8.51
C ASP A 63 0.98 -8.32 -7.19
N LEU A 64 -0.34 -8.20 -7.24
CA LEU A 64 -1.24 -8.49 -6.13
C LEU A 64 -2.08 -9.74 -6.45
N PRO A 65 -2.36 -10.61 -5.45
CA PRO A 65 -3.36 -11.66 -5.58
C PRO A 65 -4.70 -11.05 -6.02
N ARG A 66 -5.42 -11.75 -6.92
CA ARG A 66 -6.66 -11.22 -7.52
C ARG A 66 -7.72 -10.89 -6.46
N GLY A 67 -7.84 -11.70 -5.40
CA GLY A 67 -8.76 -11.46 -4.29
C GLY A 67 -8.45 -10.16 -3.53
N ILE A 68 -7.18 -9.95 -3.20
CA ILE A 68 -6.72 -8.73 -2.52
C ILE A 68 -6.97 -7.50 -3.40
N HIS A 69 -6.59 -7.55 -4.68
CA HIS A 69 -6.82 -6.44 -5.62
C HIS A 69 -8.31 -6.10 -5.75
N ARG A 70 -9.19 -7.12 -5.86
CA ARG A 70 -10.64 -6.91 -5.92
C ARG A 70 -11.19 -6.28 -4.64
N THR A 71 -10.70 -6.72 -3.48
CA THR A 71 -11.11 -6.20 -2.17
C THR A 71 -10.74 -4.72 -2.05
N LEU A 72 -9.49 -4.36 -2.36
CA LEU A 72 -9.05 -2.96 -2.39
C LEU A 72 -9.85 -2.11 -3.37
N LYS A 73 -10.16 -2.65 -4.56
CA LYS A 73 -10.96 -1.93 -5.57
C LYS A 73 -12.39 -1.68 -5.11
N ARG A 74 -12.99 -2.64 -4.41
CA ARG A 74 -14.33 -2.48 -3.83
C ARG A 74 -14.30 -1.44 -2.72
N LEU A 75 -13.40 -1.59 -1.75
CA LEU A 75 -13.25 -0.65 -0.64
C LEU A 75 -13.00 0.78 -1.14
N ALA A 76 -12.14 0.95 -2.14
CA ALA A 76 -11.89 2.25 -2.75
C ALA A 76 -13.14 2.88 -3.38
N ALA A 77 -14.02 2.06 -3.97
CA ALA A 77 -15.25 2.55 -4.58
C ALA A 77 -16.32 2.88 -3.53
N ASP A 78 -16.44 2.04 -2.50
CA ASP A 78 -17.44 2.20 -1.44
C ASP A 78 -17.13 3.42 -0.56
N GLU A 79 -15.85 3.70 -0.31
CA GLU A 79 -15.39 4.75 0.61
C GLU A 79 -14.83 6.00 -0.10
N ASP A 80 -15.06 6.12 -1.41
CA ASP A 80 -14.61 7.24 -2.24
C ASP A 80 -13.11 7.59 -2.08
N THR A 81 -12.27 6.55 -2.01
CA THR A 81 -10.79 6.66 -1.95
C THR A 81 -10.15 6.01 -3.17
N SER A 82 -8.85 5.68 -3.12
CA SER A 82 -8.14 5.02 -4.20
C SER A 82 -7.31 3.84 -3.71
N VAL A 83 -7.09 2.85 -4.58
CA VAL A 83 -6.18 1.72 -4.29
C VAL A 83 -4.76 2.23 -3.98
N GLN A 84 -4.33 3.27 -4.67
CA GLN A 84 -3.08 3.98 -4.40
C GLN A 84 -3.01 4.45 -2.94
N ALA A 85 -4.01 5.19 -2.48
CA ALA A 85 -4.08 5.74 -1.13
C ALA A 85 -4.18 4.63 -0.07
N LEU A 86 -5.06 3.64 -0.27
CA LEU A 86 -5.21 2.49 0.62
C LEU A 86 -3.88 1.74 0.81
N VAL A 87 -3.14 1.50 -0.27
CA VAL A 87 -1.86 0.78 -0.18
C VAL A 87 -0.79 1.63 0.49
N VAL A 88 -0.72 2.93 0.21
CA VAL A 88 0.22 3.83 0.90
C VAL A 88 -0.06 3.87 2.40
N THR A 89 -1.32 4.03 2.81
CA THR A 89 -1.71 4.02 4.23
C THR A 89 -1.37 2.68 4.89
N ALA A 90 -1.66 1.56 4.23
CA ALA A 90 -1.32 0.24 4.75
C ALA A 90 0.19 0.09 4.99
N ILE A 91 1.01 0.59 4.07
CA ILE A 91 2.47 0.60 4.22
C ILE A 91 2.88 1.46 5.42
N LEU A 92 2.34 2.67 5.55
CA LEU A 92 2.68 3.59 6.65
C LEU A 92 2.25 3.06 8.02
N TRP A 93 1.11 2.36 8.09
CA TRP A 93 0.68 1.66 9.30
C TRP A 93 1.64 0.53 9.70
N ALA A 94 2.09 -0.26 8.73
CA ALA A 94 2.98 -1.39 8.98
C ALA A 94 4.44 -0.97 9.24
N HIS A 95 4.84 0.20 8.74
CA HIS A 95 6.21 0.67 8.73
C HIS A 95 6.26 2.17 9.09
N GLN A 96 5.88 2.49 10.32
CA GLN A 96 5.87 3.86 10.83
C GLN A 96 7.25 4.53 10.82
N ASP A 97 8.32 3.72 10.81
CA ASP A 97 9.72 4.14 10.69
C ASP A 97 10.09 4.64 9.28
N LEU A 98 9.23 4.40 8.29
CA LEU A 98 9.43 4.80 6.89
C LEU A 98 8.62 6.03 6.47
N ALA A 99 7.83 6.59 7.38
CA ALA A 99 6.98 7.77 7.18
C ALA A 99 7.78 9.08 7.19
#